data_AF-A0A6B3DUN6-F1
#
_entry.id   AF-A0A6B3DUN6-F1
#
_cell.length_a   1.000
_cell.length_b   1.000
_cell.length_c   1.000
_cell.angle_alpha   90.00
_cell.angle_beta   90.00
_cell.angle_gamma   90.00
#
_symmetry.space_group_name_H-M   'P 1'
#
loop_
_entity.id
_entity.type
_entity.pdbx_description
1 polymer ?
#
loop_
_entity_poly.entity_id
_entity_poly.type
_entity_poly.pdbx_seq_one_letter_code
_entity_poly.pdbx_strand_id
1 'polypeptide(L)'
;MTADALLPELTARAVRAAHRDADGCPCEAGVLAARPDATVVRHAGAVAKAHAPGTDPGPLALRVATAARLPGVLLPPLAPHPAPLHDRLVTLWPYGAPVDPDDPDAAPWEAAATLLARLHRSPVPPG
;
A
#
# COMPACT_ATOMS: atom_id res chain seq x y z
N MET A 1 18.08 12.39 12.43
CA MET A 1 18.43 11.12 13.10
C MET A 1 17.31 10.08 13.01
N THR A 2 16.54 10.03 11.92
CA THR A 2 15.30 9.23 11.78
C THR A 2 15.28 8.30 10.56
N ALA A 3 16.11 8.54 9.55
CA ALA A 3 16.16 7.70 8.34
C ALA A 3 16.63 6.27 8.62
N ASP A 4 17.59 6.08 9.54
CA ASP A 4 18.12 4.75 9.90
C ASP A 4 17.10 3.83 10.57
N ALA A 5 16.11 4.39 11.29
CA ALA A 5 15.09 3.61 11.99
C ALA A 5 13.86 3.27 11.11
N LEU A 6 13.63 4.03 10.02
CA LEU A 6 12.43 3.91 9.20
C LEU A 6 12.28 2.50 8.60
N LEU A 7 13.35 1.96 8.02
CA LEU A 7 13.30 0.66 7.32
C LEU A 7 13.01 -0.51 8.28
N PRO A 8 13.71 -0.67 9.43
CA PRO A 8 13.37 -1.68 10.41
C PRO A 8 11.94 -1.58 10.94
N GLU A 9 11.47 -0.37 11.29
CA GLU A 9 10.13 -0.19 11.85
C GLU A 9 9.01 -0.40 10.81
N LEU A 10 9.23 0.04 9.56
CA LEU A 10 8.31 -0.21 8.46
C LEU A 10 8.23 -1.70 8.13
N THR A 11 9.36 -2.41 8.18
CA THR A 11 9.41 -3.87 8.05
C THR A 11 8.59 -4.55 9.13
N ALA A 12 8.74 -4.14 10.39
CA ALA A 12 7.95 -4.68 11.50
C ALA A 12 6.43 -4.47 11.31
N ARG A 13 6.00 -3.37 10.63
CA ARG A 13 4.59 -3.20 10.28
C ARG A 13 4.12 -4.16 9.19
N ALA A 14 4.95 -4.40 8.17
CA ALA A 14 4.64 -5.38 7.14
C ALA A 14 4.53 -6.80 7.73
N VAL A 15 5.42 -7.17 8.65
CA VAL A 15 5.36 -8.45 9.39
C VAL A 15 4.05 -8.61 10.14
N ARG A 16 3.69 -7.64 10.98
CA ARG A 16 2.43 -7.66 11.76
C ARG A 16 1.18 -7.65 10.88
N ALA A 17 1.25 -7.02 9.72
CA ALA A 17 0.14 -7.00 8.76
C ALA A 17 -0.04 -8.36 8.06
N ALA A 18 1.06 -9.06 7.78
CA ALA A 18 1.05 -10.38 7.17
C ALA A 18 0.68 -11.49 8.15
N HIS A 19 1.05 -11.33 9.42
CA HIS A 19 0.82 -12.32 10.47
C HIS A 19 0.32 -11.64 11.74
N ARG A 20 -0.88 -12.04 12.18
CA ARG A 20 -1.52 -11.44 13.37
C ARG A 20 -0.69 -11.67 14.65
N ASP A 21 0.03 -12.80 14.72
CA ASP A 21 0.91 -13.20 15.84
C ASP A 21 2.11 -14.05 15.33
N ALA A 22 3.11 -13.47 14.66
CA ALA A 22 4.29 -14.23 14.24
C ALA A 22 5.60 -13.69 14.81
N ASP A 23 6.03 -14.29 15.91
CA ASP A 23 7.46 -14.38 16.21
C ASP A 23 8.04 -15.54 15.38
N GLY A 24 8.95 -15.23 14.45
CA GLY A 24 9.76 -16.24 13.76
C GLY A 24 9.24 -16.80 12.42
N CYS A 25 8.42 -16.09 11.62
CA CYS A 25 8.12 -16.57 10.26
C CYS A 25 9.44 -16.67 9.43
N PRO A 26 9.67 -17.75 8.65
CA PRO A 26 10.78 -17.83 7.70
C PRO A 26 10.63 -16.91 6.46
N CYS A 27 9.56 -16.13 6.41
CA CYS A 27 9.25 -15.18 5.35
C CYS A 27 10.34 -14.09 5.26
N GLU A 28 10.92 -13.89 4.07
CA GLU A 28 11.84 -12.77 3.87
C GLU A 28 11.10 -11.44 3.67
N ALA A 29 11.63 -10.38 4.29
CA ALA A 29 11.22 -9.02 4.01
C ALA A 29 12.05 -8.44 2.86
N GLY A 30 11.41 -7.68 1.98
CA GLY A 30 12.05 -7.07 0.82
C GLY A 30 11.68 -5.61 0.65
N VAL A 31 12.68 -4.75 0.41
CA VAL A 31 12.46 -3.35 0.04
C VAL A 31 12.08 -3.29 -1.44
N LEU A 32 10.86 -2.86 -1.74
CA LEU A 32 10.39 -2.68 -3.11
C LEU A 32 10.75 -1.28 -3.66
N ALA A 33 10.81 -0.29 -2.77
CA ALA A 33 11.25 1.06 -3.10
C ALA A 33 11.80 1.77 -1.85
N ALA A 34 12.89 2.52 -2.01
CA ALA A 34 13.45 3.38 -0.98
C ALA A 34 13.80 4.74 -1.58
N ARG A 35 12.78 5.60 -1.73
CA ARG A 35 12.93 6.94 -2.31
C ARG A 35 12.50 8.00 -1.29
N PRO A 36 12.96 9.26 -1.41
CA PRO A 36 12.57 10.32 -0.48
C PRO A 36 11.05 10.53 -0.38
N ASP A 37 10.35 10.39 -1.51
CA ASP A 37 8.90 10.57 -1.66
C ASP A 37 8.08 9.36 -1.21
N ALA A 38 8.67 8.15 -1.16
CA ALA A 38 8.03 6.95 -0.64
C ALA A 38 9.03 5.82 -0.34
N THR A 39 8.79 5.12 0.77
CA THR A 39 9.46 3.85 1.08
C THR A 39 8.42 2.74 1.12
N VAL A 40 8.69 1.63 0.44
CA VAL A 40 7.78 0.48 0.31
C VAL A 40 8.52 -0.78 0.69
N VAL A 41 8.00 -1.48 1.70
CA VAL A 41 8.51 -2.77 2.17
C VAL A 41 7.43 -3.82 1.99
N ARG A 42 7.82 -4.98 1.48
CA ARG A 42 7.01 -6.19 1.42
C ARG A 42 7.45 -7.16 2.51
N HIS A 43 6.49 -7.84 3.12
CA HIS A 43 6.71 -9.06 3.89
C HIS A 43 5.61 -10.07 3.56
N ALA A 44 5.97 -11.25 3.06
CA ALA A 44 5.02 -12.27 2.60
C ALA A 44 3.91 -11.69 1.69
N GLY A 45 2.65 -11.74 2.16
CA GLY A 45 1.46 -11.25 1.46
C GLY A 45 1.08 -9.79 1.80
N ALA A 46 1.91 -9.05 2.53
CA ALA A 46 1.63 -7.67 2.94
C ALA A 46 2.67 -6.68 2.43
N VAL A 47 2.23 -5.44 2.21
CA VAL A 47 3.05 -4.29 1.85
C VAL A 47 2.78 -3.16 2.83
N ALA A 48 3.85 -2.58 3.37
CA ALA A 48 3.82 -1.32 4.11
C ALA A 48 4.44 -0.21 3.28
N LYS A 49 3.68 0.87 3.05
CA LYS A 49 4.13 2.06 2.33
C LYS A 49 4.20 3.26 3.28
N ALA A 50 5.40 3.77 3.51
CA ALA A 50 5.61 5.07 4.12
C ALA A 50 5.54 6.16 3.03
N HIS A 51 4.66 7.14 3.22
CA HIS A 51 4.49 8.28 2.31
C HIS A 51 5.55 9.35 2.56
N ALA A 52 5.60 10.38 1.71
CA ALA A 52 6.51 11.51 1.88
C ALA A 52 6.28 12.22 3.23
N PRO A 53 7.32 12.77 3.87
CA PRO A 53 7.15 13.64 5.03
C PRO A 53 6.23 14.81 4.70
N GLY A 54 5.38 15.21 5.64
CA GLY A 54 4.42 16.30 5.41
C GLY A 54 3.23 15.96 4.51
N THR A 55 3.03 14.68 4.15
CA THR A 55 1.79 14.24 3.47
C THR A 55 0.58 14.60 4.34
N ASP A 56 -0.40 15.30 3.77
CA ASP A 56 -1.62 15.67 4.47
C ASP A 56 -2.45 14.42 4.87
N PRO A 57 -2.74 14.22 6.17
CA PRO A 57 -3.50 13.06 6.64
C PRO A 57 -4.95 13.02 6.12
N GLY A 58 -5.59 14.17 5.88
CA GLY A 58 -7.00 14.24 5.45
C GLY A 58 -7.21 13.63 4.06
N PRO A 59 -6.59 14.18 3.01
CA PRO A 59 -6.65 13.62 1.66
C PRO A 59 -6.12 12.18 1.59
N LEU A 60 -5.08 11.82 2.37
CA LEU A 60 -4.60 10.45 2.38
C LEU A 60 -5.63 9.48 2.98
N ALA A 61 -6.26 9.84 4.10
CA ALA A 61 -7.31 9.03 4.70
C ALA A 61 -8.51 8.84 3.76
N LEU A 62 -8.91 9.89 3.03
CA LEU A 62 -9.98 9.80 2.02
C LEU A 62 -9.62 8.80 0.90
N ARG A 63 -8.38 8.83 0.38
CA ARG A 63 -7.94 7.88 -0.65
C ARG A 63 -7.98 6.43 -0.15
N VAL A 64 -7.51 6.18 1.07
CA VAL A 64 -7.56 4.85 1.70
C VAL A 64 -9.00 4.39 1.91
N ALA A 65 -9.87 5.28 2.39
CA ALA A 65 -11.29 4.99 2.57
C ALA A 65 -12.00 4.69 1.24
N THR A 66 -11.68 5.41 0.16
CA THR A 66 -12.21 5.13 -1.18
C THR A 66 -11.79 3.74 -1.66
N ALA A 67 -10.54 3.34 -1.46
CA ALA A 67 -10.07 2.00 -1.80
C ALA A 67 -10.82 0.91 -1.02
N ALA A 68 -11.08 1.13 0.27
CA ALA A 68 -11.85 0.22 1.10
C ALA A 68 -13.33 0.10 0.70
N ARG A 69 -13.93 1.17 0.15
CA ARG A 69 -15.35 1.23 -0.24
C ARG A 69 -15.64 0.69 -1.64
N LEU A 70 -14.62 0.49 -2.48
CA LEU A 70 -14.76 0.00 -3.85
C LEU A 70 -14.01 -1.34 -4.07
N PRO A 71 -14.29 -2.39 -3.27
CA PRO A 71 -13.69 -3.69 -3.49
C PRO A 71 -14.06 -4.24 -4.88
N GLY A 72 -13.08 -4.85 -5.57
CA GLY A 72 -13.26 -5.33 -6.94
C GLY A 72 -13.06 -4.28 -8.03
N VAL A 73 -12.77 -3.03 -7.63
CA VAL A 73 -12.27 -1.94 -8.49
C VAL A 73 -10.89 -1.50 -8.01
N LEU A 74 -10.80 -1.18 -6.71
CA LEU A 74 -9.55 -0.85 -6.03
C LEU A 74 -9.16 -1.99 -5.09
N LEU A 75 -7.86 -2.13 -4.85
CA LEU A 75 -7.33 -3.08 -3.90
C LEU A 75 -7.78 -2.67 -2.47
N PRO A 76 -8.48 -3.52 -1.70
CA PRO A 76 -8.83 -3.16 -0.33
C PRO A 76 -7.58 -3.07 0.56
N PRO A 77 -7.41 -2.01 1.36
CA PRO A 77 -6.27 -1.89 2.27
C PRO A 77 -6.40 -2.88 3.45
N LEU A 78 -5.27 -3.31 4.01
CA LEU A 78 -5.24 -4.18 5.20
C LEU A 78 -5.60 -3.44 6.49
N ALA A 79 -5.49 -2.10 6.48
CA ALA A 79 -5.90 -1.24 7.57
C ALA A 79 -6.73 -0.06 7.03
N PRO A 80 -7.82 0.34 7.70
CA PRO A 80 -8.77 1.33 7.17
C PRO A 80 -8.22 2.77 7.20
N HIS A 81 -7.14 3.04 7.95
CA HIS A 81 -6.60 4.37 8.15
C HIS A 81 -5.06 4.38 8.06
N PRO A 82 -4.47 5.47 7.54
CA PRO A 82 -3.02 5.68 7.64
C PRO A 82 -2.59 5.78 9.11
N ALA A 83 -1.46 5.17 9.45
CA ALA A 83 -0.88 5.24 10.79
C ALA A 83 0.44 6.04 10.78
N PRO A 84 0.68 6.95 11.73
CA PRO A 84 1.93 7.71 11.79
C PRO A 84 3.13 6.79 12.04
N LEU A 85 4.29 7.11 11.47
CA LEU A 85 5.60 6.49 11.71
C LEU A 85 6.66 7.59 11.57
N HIS A 86 7.23 8.03 12.69
CA HIS A 86 8.06 9.24 12.75
C HIS A 86 7.34 10.46 12.12
N ASP A 87 7.96 11.11 11.14
CA ASP A 87 7.44 12.26 10.37
C ASP A 87 6.60 11.86 9.15
N ARG A 88 6.28 10.56 9.00
CA ARG A 88 5.57 10.01 7.83
C ARG A 88 4.27 9.32 8.23
N LEU A 89 3.40 9.12 7.25
CA LEU A 89 2.21 8.28 7.35
C LEU A 89 2.46 6.94 6.66
N VAL A 90 1.90 5.85 7.18
CA VAL A 90 2.02 4.50 6.62
C VAL A 90 0.66 3.95 6.25
N THR A 91 0.55 3.35 5.06
CA THR A 91 -0.61 2.55 4.65
C THR A 91 -0.22 1.09 4.40
N LEU A 92 -1.15 0.17 4.65
CA LEU A 92 -0.93 -1.28 4.57
C LEU A 92 -1.82 -1.89 3.49
N TRP A 93 -1.24 -2.74 2.63
CA TRP A 93 -1.91 -3.30 1.46
C TRP A 93 -1.58 -4.79 1.29
N PRO A 94 -2.48 -5.58 0.69
CA PRO A 94 -2.12 -6.90 0.17
C PRO A 94 -1.00 -6.77 -0.87
N TYR A 95 -0.06 -7.71 -0.89
CA TYR A 95 0.91 -7.81 -1.97
C TYR A 95 0.27 -8.49 -3.19
N GLY A 96 0.39 -7.86 -4.36
CA GLY A 96 -0.06 -8.40 -5.64
C GLY A 96 1.10 -8.60 -6.62
N ALA A 97 0.80 -9.14 -7.80
CA ALA A 97 1.77 -9.22 -8.88
C ALA A 97 2.04 -7.80 -9.44
N PRO A 98 3.29 -7.31 -9.41
CA PRO A 98 3.62 -6.02 -10.03
C PRO A 98 3.48 -6.10 -11.55
N VAL A 99 3.13 -4.98 -12.18
CA VAL A 99 3.25 -4.81 -13.63
C VAL A 99 4.69 -4.44 -13.95
N ASP A 100 5.29 -5.11 -14.93
CA ASP A 100 6.64 -4.82 -15.39
C ASP A 100 6.65 -3.52 -16.23
N PRO A 101 7.35 -2.46 -15.80
CA PRO A 101 7.44 -1.24 -16.59
C PRO A 101 8.25 -1.41 -17.89
N ASP A 102 9.13 -2.43 -17.98
CA ASP A 102 10.01 -2.66 -19.13
C ASP A 102 9.35 -3.59 -20.18
N ASP A 103 8.19 -4.18 -19.86
CA ASP A 103 7.37 -4.98 -20.77
C ASP A 103 5.90 -4.48 -20.75
N PRO A 104 5.62 -3.33 -21.40
CA PRO A 104 4.28 -2.76 -21.44
C PRO A 104 3.28 -3.62 -22.22
N ASP A 105 3.74 -4.49 -23.12
CA ASP A 105 2.87 -5.37 -23.90
C ASP A 105 2.34 -6.55 -23.06
N ALA A 106 3.08 -6.97 -22.03
CA ALA A 106 2.62 -7.95 -21.05
C ALA A 106 1.69 -7.38 -19.98
N ALA A 107 1.50 -6.06 -19.92
CA ALA A 107 0.61 -5.45 -18.94
C ALA A 107 -0.86 -5.88 -19.18
N PRO A 108 -1.65 -6.11 -18.11
CA PRO A 108 -3.01 -6.64 -18.22
C PRO A 108 -4.03 -5.53 -18.61
N TRP A 109 -3.85 -4.93 -19.79
CA TRP A 109 -4.62 -3.77 -20.25
C TRP A 109 -6.13 -4.00 -20.29
N GLU A 110 -6.57 -5.17 -20.74
CA GLU A 110 -8.01 -5.51 -20.78
C GLU A 110 -8.63 -5.57 -19.38
N ALA A 111 -7.92 -6.15 -18.42
CA ALA A 111 -8.36 -6.18 -17.02
C ALA A 111 -8.38 -4.76 -16.44
N ALA A 112 -7.36 -3.94 -16.71
CA ALA A 112 -7.31 -2.54 -16.29
C ALA A 112 -8.48 -1.72 -16.88
N ALA A 113 -8.79 -1.88 -18.16
CA ALA A 113 -9.94 -1.24 -18.81
C ALA A 113 -11.27 -1.65 -18.16
N THR A 114 -11.41 -2.93 -17.80
CA THR A 114 -12.58 -3.43 -17.06
C THR A 114 -12.72 -2.76 -15.70
N LEU A 115 -11.62 -2.61 -14.96
CA LEU A 115 -11.61 -1.92 -13.67
C LEU A 115 -11.98 -0.44 -13.83
N LEU A 116 -11.44 0.25 -14.85
CA LEU A 116 -11.78 1.64 -15.15
C LEU A 116 -13.27 1.82 -15.51
N ALA A 117 -13.82 0.92 -16.31
CA ALA A 117 -15.25 0.92 -16.65
C ALA A 117 -16.15 0.66 -15.43
N ARG A 118 -15.70 -0.13 -14.45
CA ARG A 118 -16.40 -0.30 -13.17
C ARG A 118 -16.29 0.95 -12.30
N LEU A 119 -15.12 1.58 -12.25
CA LEU A 119 -14.92 2.83 -11.53
C LEU A 119 -15.88 3.92 -12.03
N HIS A 120 -15.97 4.14 -13.35
CA HIS A 120 -16.88 5.13 -13.93
C HIS A 120 -18.37 4.84 -13.71
N ARG A 121 -18.73 3.59 -13.41
CA ARG A 121 -20.12 3.20 -13.08
C ARG A 121 -20.39 3.17 -11.57
N SER A 122 -19.38 3.42 -10.75
CA SER A 122 -19.55 3.44 -9.30
C SER A 122 -20.31 4.70 -8.88
N PRO A 123 -21.24 4.62 -7.92
CA PRO A 123 -21.92 5.80 -7.41
C PRO A 123 -20.93 6.83 -6.88
N VAL A 124 -21.17 8.11 -7.17
CA VAL A 124 -20.41 9.20 -6.55
C VAL A 124 -20.70 9.18 -5.05
N PRO A 125 -19.69 9.16 -4.17
CA PRO A 125 -19.90 9.24 -2.73
C PRO A 125 -20.68 10.52 -2.37
N PRO A 126 -21.53 10.49 -1.33
CA PRO A 126 -22.13 11.72 -0.83
C PRO A 126 -21.04 12.71 -0.42
N GLY A 127 -21.23 13.97 -0.81
CA GLY A 127 -20.33 15.09 -0.47
C GLY A 127 -20.48 15.55 0.97
#